data_AF-A0A382REJ7-F1
#
_entry.id   AF-A0A382REJ7-F1
#
_cell.length_a   1.000
_cell.length_b   1.000
_cell.length_c   1.000
_cell.angle_alpha   90.00
_cell.angle_beta   90.00
_cell.angle_gamma   90.00
#
_symmetry.space_group_name_H-M   'P 1'
#
loop_
_entity.id
_entity.type
_entity.pdbx_description
1 polymer ?
#
loop_
_entity_poly.entity_id
_entity_poly.type
_entity_poly.pdbx_seq_one_letter_code
_entity_poly.pdbx_strand_id
1 'polypeptide(L)'
;MSGRPNVPKNTPKEYDILAAQTTPDQEGHSDMTSYLDHLECTQCGKDYPHAELIKVSPCCGKVLFARYDLSRLRSEVSRDVFAERPENMWRFAELLPVFKDENIVTLGEGATPLLEANALGKNLGMNSLFIKEEGLNPTGTFKARGLSAAISKAKELGVTGFTVPSAGNAAGAAAVYGARAGLGVKAYMPQDAPDANKKECLLADTELNLVDGHIGDAGRQAVAVADEENLFDLSTLKEPYRAEGKKTMALEIAMQLGWTMPDVIVYPTGGGTGIIGMHKGFKELLE
;
A
#
# COMPACT_ATOMS: atom_id res chain seq x y z
N MET A 1 -18.68 -63.77 -30.64
CA MET A 1 -17.44 -63.53 -29.88
C MET A 1 -16.85 -62.21 -30.34
N SER A 2 -17.22 -61.12 -29.69
CA SER A 2 -16.74 -59.77 -29.99
C SER A 2 -16.10 -59.20 -28.73
N GLY A 3 -14.78 -59.02 -28.78
CA GLY A 3 -13.96 -58.57 -27.66
C GLY A 3 -14.24 -57.11 -27.33
N ARG A 4 -14.49 -56.82 -26.05
CA ARG A 4 -14.44 -55.47 -25.50
C ARG A 4 -12.97 -55.11 -25.24
N PRO A 5 -12.50 -53.91 -25.61
CA PRO A 5 -11.21 -53.42 -25.11
C PRO A 5 -11.33 -53.03 -23.64
N ASN A 6 -10.32 -53.46 -22.87
CA ASN A 6 -10.15 -53.21 -21.44
C ASN A 6 -9.83 -51.72 -21.19
N VAL A 7 -10.60 -51.08 -20.31
CA VAL A 7 -10.29 -49.74 -19.77
C VAL A 7 -9.32 -49.91 -18.60
N PRO A 8 -8.11 -49.30 -18.61
CA PRO A 8 -7.23 -49.35 -17.46
C PRO A 8 -7.81 -48.52 -16.30
N LYS A 9 -7.80 -49.11 -15.11
CA LYS A 9 -8.16 -48.46 -13.85
C LYS A 9 -7.10 -47.42 -13.47
N ASN A 10 -7.58 -46.29 -12.96
CA ASN A 10 -6.82 -45.20 -12.34
C ASN A 10 -5.58 -45.67 -11.57
N THR A 11 -4.41 -45.23 -12.02
CA THR A 11 -3.20 -45.06 -11.20
C THR A 11 -3.22 -43.66 -10.58
N PRO A 12 -2.95 -43.52 -9.26
CA PRO A 12 -2.67 -42.20 -8.68
C PRO A 12 -1.36 -41.68 -9.27
N LYS A 13 -1.35 -40.44 -9.77
CA LYS A 13 -0.12 -39.76 -10.18
C LYS A 13 0.68 -39.40 -8.93
N GLU A 14 1.89 -39.94 -8.83
CA GLU A 14 2.95 -39.44 -7.95
C GLU A 14 3.26 -37.98 -8.31
N TYR A 15 2.90 -37.05 -7.42
CA TYR A 15 3.48 -35.72 -7.34
C TYR A 15 3.59 -35.34 -5.87
N ASP A 16 4.57 -35.96 -5.21
CA ASP A 16 5.27 -35.54 -4.01
C ASP A 16 6.51 -36.46 -4.04
N ILE A 17 7.74 -35.99 -4.19
CA ILE A 17 8.56 -35.46 -3.10
C ILE A 17 9.68 -34.62 -3.76
N LEU A 18 9.58 -33.30 -3.67
CA LEU A 18 10.76 -32.43 -3.57
C LEU A 18 10.56 -31.65 -2.27
N ALA A 19 10.79 -32.35 -1.16
CA ALA A 19 10.99 -31.72 0.12
C ALA A 19 12.17 -30.76 -0.04
N ALA A 20 11.86 -29.46 0.03
CA ALA A 20 12.82 -28.39 0.12
C ALA A 20 13.80 -28.72 1.26
N GLN A 21 15.07 -28.91 0.89
CA GLN A 21 16.16 -28.91 1.84
C GLN A 21 16.27 -27.48 2.38
N THR A 22 15.68 -27.23 3.54
CA THR A 22 15.90 -26.02 4.33
C THR A 22 17.34 -26.06 4.85
N THR A 23 18.22 -25.34 4.17
CA THR A 23 19.53 -24.96 4.70
C THR A 23 19.33 -24.02 5.89
N PRO A 24 20.16 -24.08 6.95
CA PRO A 24 19.99 -23.25 8.13
C PRO A 24 20.16 -21.78 7.77
N ASP A 25 19.22 -20.96 8.25
CA ASP A 25 19.25 -19.50 8.16
C ASP A 25 20.60 -18.98 8.67
N GLN A 26 21.33 -18.29 7.80
CA GLN A 26 22.47 -17.48 8.19
C GLN A 26 21.97 -16.11 8.66
N GLU A 27 22.40 -15.79 9.89
CA GLU A 27 22.19 -14.57 10.64
C GLU A 27 22.38 -13.29 9.81
N GLY A 28 21.44 -12.34 9.96
CA GLY A 28 21.54 -11.01 9.38
C GLY A 28 20.21 -10.30 9.11
N HIS A 29 19.13 -10.55 9.87
CA HIS A 29 18.00 -9.62 9.85
C HIS A 29 18.37 -8.46 10.77
N SER A 30 18.74 -7.32 10.19
CA SER A 30 18.58 -6.06 10.92
C SER A 30 17.10 -5.94 11.23
N ASP A 31 16.70 -6.00 12.50
CA ASP A 31 15.31 -5.80 12.92
C ASP A 31 14.83 -4.46 12.36
N MET A 32 14.11 -4.49 11.24
CA MET A 32 13.57 -3.27 10.61
C MET A 32 12.55 -2.70 11.58
N THR A 33 12.92 -1.60 12.23
CA THR A 33 12.12 -1.00 13.30
C THR A 33 11.59 0.34 12.85
N SER A 34 10.26 0.50 12.87
CA SER A 34 9.61 1.80 12.66
C SER A 34 9.98 2.80 13.76
N TYR A 35 10.16 4.06 13.37
CA TYR A 35 10.32 5.19 14.30
C TYR A 35 8.99 5.92 14.53
N LEU A 36 7.85 5.28 14.21
CA LEU A 36 6.52 5.82 14.48
C LEU A 36 6.37 6.12 15.97
N ASP A 37 6.02 7.36 16.30
CA ASP A 37 5.94 7.86 17.68
C ASP A 37 4.48 8.05 18.13
N HIS A 38 3.66 8.70 17.30
CA HIS A 38 2.24 8.92 17.60
C HIS A 38 1.42 9.21 16.34
N LEU A 39 0.10 9.30 16.52
CA LEU A 39 -0.83 9.85 15.53
C LEU A 39 -1.22 11.27 15.94
N GLU A 40 -1.06 12.24 15.04
CA GLU A 40 -1.37 13.64 15.29
C GLU A 40 -2.57 14.09 14.44
N CYS A 41 -3.54 14.79 15.05
CA CYS A 41 -4.63 15.40 14.29
C CYS A 41 -4.15 16.60 13.46
N THR A 42 -4.38 16.54 12.15
CA THR A 42 -3.96 17.59 11.21
C THR A 42 -4.71 18.92 11.37
N GLN A 43 -5.74 18.98 12.21
CA GLN A 43 -6.55 20.19 12.45
C GLN A 43 -6.25 20.83 13.80
N CYS A 44 -6.18 20.04 14.88
CA CYS A 44 -6.03 20.55 16.23
C CYS A 44 -4.67 20.23 16.89
N GLY A 45 -3.82 19.42 16.24
CA GLY A 45 -2.51 19.03 16.77
C GLY A 45 -2.57 18.11 17.98
N LYS A 46 -3.72 17.47 18.25
CA LYS A 46 -3.85 16.53 19.36
C LYS A 46 -3.23 15.18 19.00
N ASP A 47 -2.49 14.63 19.94
CA ASP A 47 -1.82 13.33 19.80
C ASP A 47 -2.70 12.18 20.29
N TYR A 48 -2.47 11.02 19.66
CA TYR A 48 -3.13 9.76 19.93
C TYR A 48 -2.12 8.61 19.81
N PRO A 49 -2.33 7.52 20.56
CA PRO A 49 -1.45 6.36 20.48
C PRO A 49 -1.51 5.69 19.11
N HIS A 50 -0.34 5.34 18.57
CA HIS A 50 -0.21 4.62 17.30
C HIS A 50 -0.47 3.10 17.41
N ALA A 51 -0.52 2.58 18.64
CA ALA A 51 -0.80 1.18 18.95
C ALA A 51 -2.30 0.87 19.04
N GLU A 52 -3.16 1.87 18.83
CA GLU A 52 -4.61 1.73 18.84
C GLU A 52 -5.17 1.86 17.41
N LEU A 53 -6.29 1.17 17.17
CA LEU A 53 -6.98 1.22 15.89
C LEU A 53 -7.82 2.49 15.78
N ILE A 54 -7.19 3.59 15.36
CA ILE A 54 -7.84 4.90 15.23
C ILE A 54 -7.97 5.29 13.76
N LYS A 55 -9.22 5.42 13.29
CA LYS A 55 -9.57 5.77 11.90
C LYS A 55 -9.33 7.26 11.62
N VAL A 56 -10.06 8.13 12.31
CA VAL A 56 -9.96 9.60 12.25
C VAL A 56 -9.86 10.15 13.65
N SER A 57 -9.43 11.40 13.79
CA SER A 57 -9.31 12.06 15.10
C SER A 57 -10.61 11.96 15.90
N PRO A 58 -10.61 11.31 17.08
CA PRO A 58 -11.76 11.27 17.97
C PRO A 58 -12.28 12.64 18.42
N CYS A 59 -11.42 13.68 18.38
CA CYS A 59 -11.80 15.02 18.82
C CYS A 59 -12.65 15.77 17.78
N CYS A 60 -12.33 15.65 16.49
CA CYS A 60 -12.93 16.50 15.45
C CYS A 60 -13.24 15.78 14.12
N GLY A 61 -13.03 14.46 14.05
CA GLY A 61 -13.30 13.66 12.86
C GLY A 61 -12.39 13.94 11.66
N LYS A 62 -11.28 14.66 11.87
CA LYS A 62 -10.30 15.01 10.84
C LYS A 62 -9.21 13.95 10.70
N VAL A 63 -8.44 14.07 9.62
CA VAL A 63 -7.34 13.15 9.29
C VAL A 63 -6.30 13.15 10.42
N LEU A 64 -5.72 11.98 10.64
CA LEU A 64 -4.58 11.77 11.52
C LEU A 64 -3.33 11.56 10.65
N PHE A 65 -2.21 12.15 11.03
CA PHE A 65 -0.90 11.86 10.47
C PHE A 65 -0.11 10.97 11.41
N ALA A 66 0.53 9.95 10.86
CA ALA A 66 1.59 9.23 11.55
C ALA A 66 2.83 10.12 11.67
N ARG A 67 3.27 10.37 12.91
CA ARG A 67 4.46 11.17 13.25
C ARG A 67 5.58 10.26 13.72
N TYR A 68 6.81 10.58 13.34
CA TYR A 68 7.97 9.74 13.59
C TYR A 68 8.98 10.52 14.44
N ASP A 69 9.76 9.82 15.27
CA ASP A 69 10.91 10.41 15.95
C ASP A 69 12.07 10.60 14.96
N LEU A 70 11.96 11.66 14.15
CA LEU A 70 12.93 12.00 13.10
C LEU A 70 14.28 12.40 13.68
N SER A 71 14.30 13.00 14.88
CA SER A 71 15.53 13.37 15.57
C SER A 71 16.36 12.14 15.91
N ARG A 72 15.70 11.11 16.47
CA ARG A 72 16.34 9.84 16.78
C ARG A 72 16.75 9.09 15.51
N LEU A 73 15.85 9.02 14.51
CA LEU A 73 16.14 8.39 13.22
C LEU A 73 17.40 8.98 12.57
N ARG A 74 17.49 10.31 12.52
CA ARG A 74 18.65 11.04 11.97
C ARG A 74 19.96 10.71 12.69
N SER A 75 19.90 10.41 13.98
CA SER A 75 21.08 10.08 14.78
C SER A 75 21.49 8.61 14.73
N GLU A 76 20.54 7.70 14.49
CA GLU A 76 20.74 6.25 14.58
C GLU A 76 20.92 5.57 13.21
N VAL A 77 20.38 6.14 12.13
CA VAL A 77 20.34 5.48 10.83
C VAL A 77 20.98 6.33 9.74
N SER A 78 22.03 5.79 9.13
CA SER A 78 22.58 6.38 7.90
C SER A 78 21.63 6.16 6.74
N ARG A 79 21.35 7.22 5.96
CA ARG A 79 20.52 7.12 4.75
C ARG A 79 21.06 6.14 3.70
N ASP A 80 22.36 5.85 3.73
CA ASP A 80 23.00 4.98 2.74
C ASP A 80 22.54 3.52 2.89
N VAL A 81 22.09 3.12 4.09
CA VAL A 81 21.55 1.77 4.35
C VAL A 81 20.33 1.46 3.48
N PHE A 82 19.56 2.48 3.07
CA PHE A 82 18.37 2.28 2.23
C PHE A 82 18.71 1.74 0.84
N ALA A 83 19.90 2.03 0.33
CA ALA A 83 20.37 1.54 -0.97
C ALA A 83 20.81 0.07 -0.92
N GLU A 84 21.17 -0.44 0.26
CA GLU A 84 21.67 -1.82 0.47
C GLU A 84 20.53 -2.83 0.67
N ARG A 85 19.32 -2.35 0.94
CA ARG A 85 18.12 -3.17 1.19
C ARG A 85 17.44 -3.62 -0.10
N PRO A 86 16.55 -4.64 -0.06
CA PRO A 86 15.76 -5.05 -1.22
C PRO A 86 15.01 -3.89 -1.92
N GLU A 87 14.85 -3.99 -3.23
CA GLU A 87 14.17 -3.00 -4.07
C GLU A 87 12.66 -3.08 -3.94
N ASN A 88 12.13 -2.45 -2.89
CA ASN A 88 10.72 -2.19 -2.69
C ASN A 88 10.56 -0.99 -1.73
N MET A 89 9.34 -0.53 -1.49
CA MET A 89 9.08 0.62 -0.64
C MET A 89 9.45 0.39 0.84
N TRP A 90 9.48 -0.87 1.31
CA TRP A 90 9.78 -1.23 2.70
C TRP A 90 11.26 -1.07 3.05
N ARG A 91 12.14 -0.75 2.09
CA ARG A 91 13.51 -0.31 2.41
C ARG A 91 13.56 0.93 3.30
N PHE A 92 12.47 1.69 3.38
CA PHE A 92 12.31 2.85 4.26
C PHE A 92 11.48 2.50 5.52
N ALA A 93 11.60 1.28 6.06
CA ALA A 93 10.80 0.77 7.17
C ALA A 93 10.74 1.70 8.39
N GLU A 94 11.83 2.41 8.68
CA GLU A 94 11.95 3.38 9.77
C GLU A 94 10.94 4.52 9.64
N LEU A 95 10.60 4.89 8.41
CA LEU A 95 9.62 5.90 8.06
C LEU A 95 8.28 5.27 7.67
N LEU A 96 8.01 3.99 7.97
CA LEU A 96 6.74 3.33 7.67
C LEU A 96 6.08 2.84 8.96
N PRO A 97 4.75 2.65 9.00
CA PRO A 97 4.03 2.60 10.28
C PRO A 97 4.03 1.22 10.96
N VAL A 98 4.85 0.25 10.51
CA VAL A 98 4.82 -1.16 10.93
C VAL A 98 6.08 -1.48 11.71
N PHE A 99 5.93 -2.04 12.92
CA PHE A 99 7.06 -2.37 13.80
C PHE A 99 7.58 -3.79 13.63
N LYS A 100 6.71 -4.72 13.24
CA LYS A 100 7.08 -6.13 13.08
C LYS A 100 7.01 -6.58 11.63
N ASP A 101 8.12 -7.08 11.11
CA ASP A 101 8.24 -7.53 9.71
C ASP A 101 7.23 -8.60 9.31
N GLU A 102 6.85 -9.48 10.25
CA GLU A 102 5.81 -10.50 10.03
C GLU A 102 4.43 -9.93 9.63
N ASN A 103 4.19 -8.65 9.94
CA ASN A 103 2.96 -7.95 9.58
C ASN A 103 3.04 -7.21 8.24
N ILE A 104 4.22 -7.13 7.62
CA ILE A 104 4.37 -6.52 6.30
C ILE A 104 3.66 -7.37 5.24
N VAL A 105 2.69 -6.76 4.58
CA VAL A 105 1.95 -7.31 3.44
C VAL A 105 2.44 -6.63 2.18
N THR A 106 3.39 -7.26 1.49
CA THR A 106 3.99 -6.72 0.27
C THR A 106 3.86 -7.66 -0.92
N LEU A 107 3.85 -7.06 -2.10
CA LEU A 107 3.99 -7.69 -3.42
C LEU A 107 5.23 -7.18 -4.16
N GLY A 108 6.12 -6.45 -3.47
CA GLY A 108 7.30 -5.81 -4.06
C GLY A 108 7.02 -4.42 -4.62
N GLU A 109 5.94 -3.76 -4.23
CA GLU A 109 5.62 -2.40 -4.65
C GLU A 109 6.70 -1.40 -4.26
N GLY A 110 6.86 -0.38 -5.11
CA GLY A 110 7.95 0.57 -5.01
C GLY A 110 9.14 0.26 -5.90
N ALA A 111 10.26 0.95 -5.63
CA ALA A 111 11.45 0.94 -6.48
C ALA A 111 11.14 1.20 -7.98
N THR A 112 10.14 2.03 -8.24
CA THR A 112 9.67 2.28 -9.61
C THR A 112 10.67 3.16 -10.38
N PRO A 113 10.77 3.03 -11.71
CA PRO A 113 11.71 3.82 -12.49
C PRO A 113 11.46 5.33 -12.41
N LEU A 114 12.54 6.10 -12.37
CA LEU A 114 12.55 7.54 -12.63
C LEU A 114 13.12 7.76 -14.03
N LEU A 115 12.24 7.93 -15.01
CA LEU A 115 12.59 7.97 -16.43
C LEU A 115 12.97 9.38 -16.85
N GLU A 116 14.13 9.55 -17.49
CA GLU A 116 14.48 10.80 -18.16
C GLU A 116 13.61 11.04 -19.40
N ALA A 117 12.84 12.13 -19.40
CA ALA A 117 11.93 12.51 -20.46
C ALA A 117 12.58 13.50 -21.44
N ASN A 118 13.78 13.18 -21.93
CA ASN A 118 14.64 14.08 -22.72
C ASN A 118 13.95 14.73 -23.94
N ALA A 119 13.20 13.94 -24.72
CA ALA A 119 12.48 14.47 -25.90
C ALA A 119 11.35 15.44 -25.52
N LEU A 120 10.57 15.10 -24.50
CA LEU A 120 9.50 15.96 -24.00
C LEU A 120 10.07 17.22 -23.34
N GLY A 121 11.15 17.07 -22.56
CA GLY A 121 11.87 18.18 -21.94
C GLY A 121 12.33 19.20 -22.98
N LYS A 122 12.99 18.73 -24.05
CA LYS A 122 13.40 19.60 -25.17
C LYS A 122 12.22 20.36 -25.81
N ASN A 123 11.09 19.69 -26.03
CA ASN A 123 9.90 20.31 -26.61
C ASN A 123 9.26 21.36 -25.69
N LEU A 124 9.42 21.22 -24.37
CA LEU A 124 8.92 22.15 -23.36
C LEU A 124 9.95 23.21 -22.92
N GLY A 125 11.17 23.19 -23.48
CA GLY A 125 12.26 24.08 -23.06
C GLY A 125 12.84 23.75 -21.69
N MET A 126 12.71 22.50 -21.23
CA MET A 126 13.24 22.00 -19.96
C MET A 126 14.46 21.11 -20.19
N ASN A 127 15.53 21.35 -19.42
CA ASN A 127 16.77 20.58 -19.50
C ASN A 127 16.79 19.37 -18.55
N SER A 128 15.85 19.30 -17.61
CA SER A 128 15.77 18.24 -16.61
C SER A 128 14.29 17.94 -16.36
N LEU A 129 13.78 16.90 -17.01
CA LEU A 129 12.40 16.45 -16.89
C LEU A 129 12.40 14.95 -16.67
N PHE A 130 11.73 14.51 -15.61
CA PHE A 130 11.63 13.10 -15.25
C PHE A 130 10.16 12.66 -15.12
N ILE A 131 9.92 11.38 -15.35
CA ILE A 131 8.64 10.70 -15.12
C ILE A 131 8.87 9.59 -14.09
N LYS A 132 8.23 9.71 -12.93
CA LYS A 132 8.18 8.63 -11.93
C LYS A 132 7.10 7.63 -12.35
N GLU A 133 7.51 6.49 -12.89
CA GLU A 133 6.63 5.52 -13.55
C GLU A 133 5.97 4.56 -12.55
N GLU A 134 4.92 5.04 -11.89
CA GLU A 134 4.17 4.29 -10.87
C GLU A 134 3.19 3.24 -11.42
N GLY A 135 3.02 3.16 -12.76
CA GLY A 135 2.20 2.15 -13.41
C GLY A 135 2.81 0.75 -13.36
N LEU A 136 4.10 0.61 -13.03
CA LEU A 136 4.80 -0.68 -12.92
C LEU A 136 4.71 -1.34 -11.54
N ASN A 137 3.93 -0.77 -10.61
CA ASN A 137 3.62 -1.46 -9.35
C ASN A 137 2.79 -2.74 -9.61
N PRO A 138 2.75 -3.69 -8.65
CA PRO A 138 2.11 -5.01 -8.82
C PRO A 138 0.64 -4.99 -9.28
N THR A 139 -0.10 -3.93 -8.94
CA THR A 139 -1.52 -3.74 -9.33
C THR A 139 -1.69 -2.67 -10.41
N GLY A 140 -0.63 -2.35 -11.15
CA GLY A 140 -0.65 -1.35 -12.23
C GLY A 140 -0.79 0.10 -11.77
N THR A 141 -0.53 0.41 -10.49
CA THR A 141 -0.85 1.73 -9.91
C THR A 141 -0.09 2.04 -8.62
N PHE A 142 0.17 3.32 -8.36
CA PHE A 142 0.70 3.81 -7.07
C PHE A 142 -0.18 3.48 -5.85
N LYS A 143 -1.44 3.06 -6.05
CA LYS A 143 -2.32 2.66 -4.93
C LYS A 143 -1.74 1.47 -4.17
N ALA A 144 -0.96 0.61 -4.84
CA ALA A 144 -0.24 -0.51 -4.24
C ALA A 144 0.51 -0.10 -2.96
N ARG A 145 1.31 0.98 -3.04
CA ARG A 145 2.09 1.48 -1.90
C ARG A 145 1.23 1.83 -0.69
N GLY A 146 0.18 2.62 -0.92
CA GLY A 146 -0.70 3.05 0.15
C GLY A 146 -1.48 1.89 0.78
N LEU A 147 -1.93 0.93 -0.03
CA LEU A 147 -2.68 -0.21 0.45
C LEU A 147 -1.80 -1.20 1.20
N SER A 148 -0.57 -1.41 0.73
CA SER A 148 0.46 -2.16 1.43
C SER A 148 0.70 -1.62 2.84
N ALA A 149 0.98 -0.31 2.99
CA ALA A 149 1.22 0.29 4.30
C ALA A 149 0.00 0.18 5.24
N ALA A 150 -1.20 0.48 4.72
CA ALA A 150 -2.41 0.50 5.53
C ALA A 150 -2.88 -0.90 5.95
N ILE A 151 -2.84 -1.88 5.05
CA ILE A 151 -3.23 -3.26 5.35
C ILE A 151 -2.20 -3.90 6.29
N SER A 152 -0.91 -3.64 6.09
CA SER A 152 0.14 -4.14 7.00
C SER A 152 -0.05 -3.61 8.42
N LYS A 153 -0.31 -2.31 8.57
CA LYS A 153 -0.56 -1.72 9.89
C LYS A 153 -1.87 -2.22 10.51
N ALA A 154 -2.94 -2.33 9.72
CA ALA A 154 -4.19 -2.88 10.20
C ALA A 154 -4.04 -4.34 10.66
N LYS A 155 -3.29 -5.16 9.92
CA LYS A 155 -2.93 -6.53 10.31
C LYS A 155 -2.16 -6.55 11.64
N GLU A 156 -1.16 -5.68 11.80
CA GLU A 156 -0.40 -5.53 13.06
C GLU A 156 -1.31 -5.16 14.25
N LEU A 157 -2.36 -4.38 14.01
CA LEU A 157 -3.35 -3.98 15.01
C LEU A 157 -4.49 -4.99 15.20
N GLY A 158 -4.42 -6.16 14.56
CA GLY A 158 -5.38 -7.25 14.77
C GLY A 158 -6.70 -7.13 13.99
N VAL A 159 -6.75 -6.33 12.92
CA VAL A 159 -7.92 -6.24 12.04
C VAL A 159 -8.18 -7.58 11.33
N THR A 160 -9.46 -7.97 11.24
CA THR A 160 -9.90 -9.27 10.68
C THR A 160 -10.36 -9.19 9.22
N GLY A 161 -10.58 -7.98 8.69
CA GLY A 161 -10.98 -7.76 7.31
C GLY A 161 -11.29 -6.30 7.02
N PHE A 162 -11.67 -6.00 5.79
CA PHE A 162 -11.76 -4.63 5.28
C PHE A 162 -13.03 -4.36 4.48
N THR A 163 -13.48 -3.11 4.51
CA THR A 163 -14.35 -2.56 3.46
C THR A 163 -13.60 -1.51 2.66
N VAL A 164 -13.94 -1.36 1.38
CA VAL A 164 -13.35 -0.34 0.51
C VAL A 164 -14.40 0.22 -0.47
N PRO A 165 -14.83 1.48 -0.30
CA PRO A 165 -15.69 2.13 -1.29
C PRO A 165 -14.84 2.80 -2.38
N SER A 166 -14.72 2.14 -3.53
CA SER A 166 -13.96 2.66 -4.67
C SER A 166 -14.42 2.06 -6.00
N ALA A 167 -14.74 2.90 -6.96
CA ALA A 167 -14.99 2.49 -8.35
C ALA A 167 -13.70 2.28 -9.17
N GLY A 168 -12.53 2.64 -8.62
CA GLY A 168 -11.26 2.61 -9.35
C GLY A 168 -10.17 1.77 -8.68
N ASN A 169 -8.93 2.02 -9.07
CA ASN A 169 -7.71 1.29 -8.70
C ASN A 169 -7.49 1.01 -7.20
N ALA A 170 -8.13 1.77 -6.31
CA ALA A 170 -8.00 1.52 -4.87
C ALA A 170 -8.75 0.24 -4.43
N ALA A 171 -9.86 -0.12 -5.08
CA ALA A 171 -10.59 -1.35 -4.78
C ALA A 171 -9.79 -2.58 -5.20
N GLY A 172 -9.27 -2.57 -6.44
CA GLY A 172 -8.42 -3.66 -6.93
C GLY A 172 -7.13 -3.82 -6.13
N ALA A 173 -6.44 -2.72 -5.80
CA ALA A 173 -5.29 -2.79 -4.90
C ALA A 173 -5.67 -3.33 -3.51
N ALA A 174 -6.78 -2.88 -2.91
CA ALA A 174 -7.22 -3.42 -1.62
C ALA A 174 -7.50 -4.93 -1.70
N ALA A 175 -8.19 -5.36 -2.77
CA ALA A 175 -8.52 -6.75 -3.03
C ALA A 175 -7.28 -7.64 -3.06
N VAL A 176 -6.29 -7.29 -3.89
CA VAL A 176 -5.06 -8.10 -4.05
C VAL A 176 -4.23 -8.11 -2.76
N TYR A 177 -4.09 -6.98 -2.06
CA TYR A 177 -3.33 -6.94 -0.80
C TYR A 177 -4.08 -7.61 0.36
N GLY A 178 -5.41 -7.55 0.40
CA GLY A 178 -6.22 -8.31 1.36
C GLY A 178 -6.06 -9.81 1.16
N ALA A 179 -6.17 -10.28 -0.08
CA ALA A 179 -5.90 -11.67 -0.45
C ALA A 179 -4.48 -12.10 -0.06
N ARG A 180 -3.47 -11.25 -0.32
CA ARG A 180 -2.08 -11.51 0.09
C ARG A 180 -1.92 -11.60 1.61
N ALA A 181 -2.69 -10.84 2.37
CA ALA A 181 -2.70 -10.85 3.83
C ALA A 181 -3.51 -12.03 4.42
N GLY A 182 -4.30 -12.72 3.61
CA GLY A 182 -5.31 -13.69 4.10
C GLY A 182 -6.47 -13.02 4.85
N LEU A 183 -6.76 -11.74 4.55
CA LEU A 183 -7.81 -10.96 5.18
C LEU A 183 -8.89 -10.60 4.14
N GLY A 184 -10.14 -10.89 4.47
CA GLY A 184 -11.28 -10.63 3.57
C GLY A 184 -11.45 -9.15 3.25
N VAL A 185 -11.82 -8.85 2.02
CA VAL A 185 -12.14 -7.49 1.55
C VAL A 185 -13.54 -7.49 0.97
N LYS A 186 -14.33 -6.47 1.36
CA LYS A 186 -15.62 -6.15 0.75
C LYS A 186 -15.50 -4.86 -0.05
N ALA A 187 -15.54 -4.97 -1.36
CA ALA A 187 -15.43 -3.82 -2.26
C ALA A 187 -16.83 -3.30 -2.61
N TYR A 188 -17.07 -2.01 -2.38
CA TYR A 188 -18.32 -1.35 -2.72
C TYR A 188 -18.10 -0.38 -3.88
N MET A 189 -18.82 -0.57 -4.98
CA MET A 189 -18.71 0.30 -6.14
C MET A 189 -20.06 0.49 -6.85
N PRO A 190 -20.29 1.64 -7.50
CA PRO A 190 -21.42 1.83 -8.41
C PRO A 190 -21.51 0.74 -9.49
N GLN A 191 -22.74 0.43 -9.93
CA GLN A 191 -22.96 -0.52 -11.03
C GLN A 191 -22.27 -0.11 -12.33
N ASP A 192 -22.09 1.19 -12.57
CA ASP A 192 -21.42 1.75 -13.75
C ASP A 192 -19.88 1.83 -13.61
N ALA A 193 -19.30 1.29 -12.52
CA ALA A 193 -17.86 1.24 -12.35
C ALA A 193 -17.17 0.49 -13.52
N PRO A 194 -15.97 0.91 -13.93
CA PRO A 194 -15.27 0.27 -15.05
C PRO A 194 -15.06 -1.24 -14.85
N ASP A 195 -15.30 -2.02 -15.91
CA ASP A 195 -15.18 -3.48 -15.87
C ASP A 195 -13.79 -3.97 -15.46
N ALA A 196 -12.74 -3.21 -15.78
CA ALA A 196 -11.38 -3.54 -15.37
C ALA A 196 -11.26 -3.60 -13.84
N ASN A 197 -11.83 -2.62 -13.12
CA ASN A 197 -11.76 -2.56 -11.66
C ASN A 197 -12.64 -3.62 -10.99
N LYS A 198 -13.80 -3.93 -11.57
CA LYS A 198 -14.64 -5.05 -11.13
C LYS A 198 -13.89 -6.39 -11.25
N LYS A 199 -13.29 -6.64 -12.42
CA LYS A 199 -12.52 -7.86 -12.70
C LYS A 199 -11.34 -8.03 -11.76
N GLU A 200 -10.59 -6.97 -11.49
CA GLU A 200 -9.46 -7.00 -10.56
C GLU A 200 -9.89 -7.45 -9.16
N CYS A 201 -11.04 -6.97 -8.65
CA CYS A 201 -11.58 -7.42 -7.37
C CYS A 201 -11.98 -8.90 -7.41
N LEU A 202 -12.71 -9.32 -8.45
CA LEU A 202 -13.17 -10.71 -8.59
C LEU A 202 -12.01 -11.71 -8.73
N LEU A 203 -10.92 -11.33 -9.41
CA LEU A 203 -9.72 -12.16 -9.55
C LEU A 203 -9.00 -12.40 -8.22
N ALA A 204 -9.13 -11.49 -7.26
CA ALA A 204 -8.57 -11.60 -5.91
C ALA A 204 -9.57 -12.17 -4.89
N ASP A 205 -10.64 -12.83 -5.35
CA ASP A 205 -11.69 -13.46 -4.50
C ASP A 205 -12.31 -12.49 -3.48
N THR A 206 -12.42 -11.22 -3.85
CA THR A 206 -13.02 -10.16 -3.02
C THR A 206 -14.54 -10.15 -3.18
N GLU A 207 -15.25 -9.89 -2.08
CA GLU A 207 -16.70 -9.73 -2.08
C GLU A 207 -17.07 -8.41 -2.78
N LEU A 208 -17.45 -8.50 -4.05
CA LEU A 208 -17.80 -7.35 -4.88
C LEU A 208 -19.28 -6.99 -4.72
N ASN A 209 -19.54 -5.88 -4.05
CA ASN A 209 -20.85 -5.32 -3.78
C ASN A 209 -21.16 -4.16 -4.74
N LEU A 210 -21.99 -4.43 -5.76
CA LEU A 210 -22.42 -3.41 -6.73
C LEU A 210 -23.63 -2.63 -6.22
N VAL A 211 -23.51 -1.31 -6.20
CA VAL A 211 -24.52 -0.39 -5.67
C VAL A 211 -25.24 0.32 -6.81
N ASP A 212 -26.57 0.27 -6.79
CA ASP A 212 -27.41 1.10 -7.66
C ASP A 212 -27.41 2.54 -7.12
N GLY A 213 -26.49 3.36 -7.65
CA GLY A 213 -26.24 4.71 -7.17
C GLY A 213 -24.84 5.20 -7.50
N HIS A 214 -24.43 6.29 -6.86
CA HIS A 214 -23.13 6.92 -7.05
C HIS A 214 -22.10 6.46 -6.01
N ILE A 215 -20.84 6.87 -6.20
CA ILE A 215 -19.74 6.48 -5.30
C ILE A 215 -19.98 6.87 -3.83
N GLY A 216 -20.74 7.96 -3.58
CA GLY A 216 -21.13 8.35 -2.23
C GLY A 216 -22.11 7.37 -1.57
N ASP A 217 -22.95 6.68 -2.35
CA ASP A 217 -23.90 5.68 -1.84
C ASP A 217 -23.16 4.39 -1.49
N ALA A 218 -22.24 3.96 -2.35
CA ALA A 218 -21.30 2.87 -2.07
C ALA A 218 -20.47 3.16 -0.80
N GLY A 219 -20.03 4.41 -0.61
CA GLY A 219 -19.37 4.86 0.61
C GLY A 219 -20.21 4.68 1.87
N ARG A 220 -21.49 5.07 1.84
CA ARG A 220 -22.37 4.92 3.01
C ARG A 220 -22.63 3.45 3.35
N GLN A 221 -22.82 2.59 2.35
CA GLN A 221 -22.98 1.15 2.58
C GLN A 221 -21.70 0.52 3.15
N ALA A 222 -20.53 0.85 2.60
CA ALA A 222 -19.24 0.34 3.08
C ALA A 222 -18.97 0.71 4.54
N VAL A 223 -19.31 1.93 4.96
CA VAL A 223 -19.17 2.38 6.35
C VAL A 223 -20.14 1.64 7.27
N ALA A 224 -21.41 1.51 6.87
CA ALA A 224 -22.41 0.79 7.65
C ALA A 224 -22.00 -0.67 7.89
N VAL A 225 -21.55 -1.36 6.85
CA VAL A 225 -21.09 -2.76 6.97
C VAL A 225 -19.79 -2.86 7.77
N ALA A 226 -18.87 -1.90 7.62
CA ALA A 226 -17.66 -1.88 8.45
C ALA A 226 -17.98 -1.83 9.94
N ASP A 227 -18.95 -1.00 10.33
CA ASP A 227 -19.36 -0.87 11.73
C ASP A 227 -20.18 -2.09 12.21
N GLU A 228 -21.03 -2.68 11.36
CA GLU A 228 -21.84 -3.87 11.68
C GLU A 228 -20.99 -5.15 11.85
N GLU A 229 -20.03 -5.36 10.95
CA GLU A 229 -19.21 -6.58 10.92
C GLU A 229 -17.84 -6.42 11.59
N ASN A 230 -17.58 -5.25 12.20
CA ASN A 230 -16.30 -4.90 12.82
C ASN A 230 -15.11 -5.04 11.85
N LEU A 231 -15.29 -4.56 10.62
CA LEU A 231 -14.25 -4.49 9.58
C LEU A 231 -13.59 -3.11 9.55
N PHE A 232 -12.38 -3.03 9.02
CA PHE A 232 -11.67 -1.76 8.89
C PHE A 232 -12.00 -1.06 7.56
N ASP A 233 -12.47 0.18 7.65
CA ASP A 233 -12.83 0.99 6.48
C ASP A 233 -11.58 1.64 5.85
N LEU A 234 -11.27 1.23 4.60
CA LEU A 234 -10.15 1.76 3.81
C LEU A 234 -10.52 2.99 2.97
N SER A 235 -11.64 3.65 3.27
CA SER A 235 -12.07 4.90 2.64
C SER A 235 -10.95 5.94 2.60
N THR A 236 -10.95 6.72 1.51
CA THR A 236 -9.94 7.75 1.29
C THR A 236 -9.96 8.78 2.43
N LEU A 237 -8.82 8.98 3.10
CA LEU A 237 -8.64 9.89 4.24
C LEU A 237 -9.47 9.53 5.49
N LYS A 238 -9.90 8.27 5.63
CA LYS A 238 -10.56 7.75 6.84
C LYS A 238 -9.66 6.87 7.69
N GLU A 239 -8.39 6.75 7.32
CA GLU A 239 -7.33 6.09 8.07
C GLU A 239 -6.00 6.84 7.86
N PRO A 240 -5.02 6.72 8.78
CA PRO A 240 -3.79 7.51 8.73
C PRO A 240 -2.68 6.94 7.86
N TYR A 241 -2.75 5.67 7.44
CA TYR A 241 -1.59 4.90 6.98
C TYR A 241 -1.44 4.82 5.46
N ARG A 242 -2.50 5.01 4.65
CA ARG A 242 -2.35 5.02 3.18
C ARG A 242 -1.51 6.17 2.67
N ALA A 243 -1.39 7.28 3.41
CA ALA A 243 -0.50 8.37 3.07
C ALA A 243 0.97 7.98 3.27
N GLU A 244 1.25 7.13 4.26
CA GLU A 244 2.60 6.68 4.60
C GLU A 244 3.22 5.85 3.49
N GLY A 245 2.50 4.87 2.95
CA GLY A 245 3.00 4.15 1.77
C GLY A 245 3.22 5.06 0.56
N LYS A 246 2.38 6.09 0.37
CA LYS A 246 2.55 7.02 -0.75
C LYS A 246 3.71 8.00 -0.57
N LYS A 247 4.11 8.29 0.66
CA LYS A 247 5.26 9.16 0.93
C LYS A 247 6.57 8.55 0.44
N THR A 248 6.66 7.23 0.33
CA THR A 248 7.86 6.56 -0.19
C THR A 248 8.16 6.95 -1.63
N MET A 249 7.18 7.45 -2.41
CA MET A 249 7.47 8.03 -3.74
C MET A 249 8.42 9.22 -3.63
N ALA A 250 8.24 10.08 -2.61
CA ALA A 250 9.12 11.21 -2.36
C ALA A 250 10.51 10.75 -1.91
N LEU A 251 10.57 9.77 -1.01
CA LEU A 251 11.83 9.17 -0.54
C LEU A 251 12.62 8.53 -1.69
N GLU A 252 11.93 7.78 -2.54
CA GLU A 252 12.54 7.16 -3.72
C GLU A 252 13.03 8.19 -4.74
N ILE A 253 12.23 9.24 -5.03
CA ILE A 253 12.66 10.30 -5.94
C ILE A 253 13.93 10.98 -5.41
N ALA A 254 13.95 11.34 -4.11
CA ALA A 254 15.14 11.94 -3.50
C ALA A 254 16.35 11.00 -3.62
N MET A 255 16.21 9.73 -3.25
CA MET A 255 17.28 8.74 -3.34
C MET A 255 17.77 8.53 -4.79
N GLN A 256 16.87 8.41 -5.77
CA GLN A 256 17.18 8.21 -7.19
C GLN A 256 17.87 9.43 -7.83
N LEU A 257 17.63 10.63 -7.29
CA LEU A 257 18.33 11.86 -7.66
C LEU A 257 19.58 12.12 -6.80
N GLY A 258 20.10 11.09 -6.12
CA GLY A 258 21.31 11.22 -5.30
C GLY A 258 21.14 12.15 -4.10
N TRP A 259 19.96 12.13 -3.49
CA TRP A 259 19.53 13.01 -2.39
C TRP A 259 19.49 14.51 -2.76
N THR A 260 19.41 14.82 -4.06
CA THR A 260 19.15 16.16 -4.55
C THR A 260 17.66 16.32 -4.84
N MET A 261 17.01 17.23 -4.14
CA MET A 261 15.58 17.46 -4.25
C MET A 261 15.23 18.11 -5.60
N PRO A 262 14.12 17.71 -6.25
CA PRO A 262 13.65 18.38 -7.45
C PRO A 262 13.07 19.76 -7.12
N ASP A 263 13.21 20.72 -8.03
CA ASP A 263 12.64 22.06 -7.87
C ASP A 263 11.11 22.05 -7.91
N VAL A 264 10.53 21.16 -8.73
CA VAL A 264 9.09 21.08 -8.98
C VAL A 264 8.65 19.63 -9.07
N ILE A 265 7.52 19.32 -8.41
CA ILE A 265 6.77 18.08 -8.60
C ILE A 265 5.41 18.41 -9.19
N VAL A 266 5.10 17.80 -10.33
CA VAL A 266 3.76 17.83 -10.92
C VAL A 266 3.08 16.50 -10.62
N TYR A 267 1.97 16.56 -9.89
CA TYR A 267 1.23 15.36 -9.46
C TYR A 267 -0.24 15.44 -9.88
N PRO A 268 -0.70 14.59 -10.83
CA PRO A 268 -2.12 14.50 -11.17
C PRO A 268 -2.95 14.11 -9.94
N THR A 269 -3.85 14.99 -9.52
CA THR A 269 -4.54 14.85 -8.23
C THR A 269 -6.03 14.57 -8.44
N GLY A 270 -6.44 13.34 -8.09
CA GLY A 270 -7.83 12.96 -7.82
C GLY A 270 -8.14 13.05 -6.33
N GLY A 271 -8.16 11.90 -5.63
CA GLY A 271 -8.47 11.83 -4.18
C GLY A 271 -7.44 12.44 -3.22
N GLY A 272 -6.39 13.14 -3.68
CA GLY A 272 -5.48 13.93 -2.82
C GLY A 272 -4.45 13.17 -1.99
N THR A 273 -4.68 11.93 -1.56
CA THR A 273 -3.77 11.24 -0.61
C THR A 273 -2.35 11.06 -1.14
N GLY A 274 -2.16 10.98 -2.46
CA GLY A 274 -0.85 10.84 -3.08
C GLY A 274 0.04 12.06 -2.92
N ILE A 275 -0.46 13.24 -3.33
CA ILE A 275 0.29 14.49 -3.16
C ILE A 275 0.50 14.83 -1.67
N ILE A 276 -0.47 14.53 -0.80
CA ILE A 276 -0.33 14.68 0.66
C ILE A 276 0.82 13.81 1.18
N GLY A 277 0.85 12.53 0.78
CA GLY A 277 1.92 11.61 1.14
C GLY A 277 3.28 12.11 0.65
N MET A 278 3.40 12.49 -0.62
CA MET A 278 4.67 13.00 -1.16
C MET A 278 5.15 14.26 -0.45
N HIS A 279 4.26 15.23 -0.23
CA HIS A 279 4.60 16.44 0.52
C HIS A 279 5.06 16.12 1.95
N LYS A 280 4.40 15.17 2.61
CA LYS A 280 4.83 14.67 3.93
C LYS A 280 6.24 14.08 3.87
N GLY A 281 6.49 13.16 2.93
CA GLY A 281 7.81 12.51 2.79
C GLY A 281 8.93 13.52 2.51
N PHE A 282 8.70 14.52 1.67
CA PHE A 282 9.69 15.58 1.44
C PHE A 282 9.91 16.45 2.67
N LYS A 283 8.88 16.75 3.46
CA LYS A 283 9.04 17.50 4.72
C LYS A 283 9.86 16.71 5.75
N GLU A 284 9.58 15.42 5.90
CA GLU A 284 10.31 14.55 6.82
C GLU A 284 11.79 14.41 6.43
N LEU A 285 12.13 14.46 5.13
CA LEU A 285 13.53 14.48 4.68
C LEU A 285 14.28 15.79 4.98
N LEU A 286 13.55 16.90 5.15
CA LEU A 286 14.14 18.22 5.41
C LEU A 286 14.38 18.49 6.90
N GLU A 287 13.74 17.72 7.77
CA GLU A 287 13.84 17.81 9.24
C GLU A 287 15.05 17.00 9.76
#